data_AF-A0A6S7LTB4-F1
#
_entry.id   AF-A0A6S7LTB4-F1
#
_cell.length_a   1.000
_cell.length_b   1.000
_cell.length_c   1.000
_cell.angle_alpha   90.00
_cell.angle_beta   90.00
_cell.angle_gamma   90.00
#
_symmetry.space_group_name_H-M   'P 1'
#
loop_
_entity.id
_entity.type
_entity.pdbx_description
1 polymer ?
#
loop_
_entity_poly.entity_id
_entity_poly.type
_entity_poly.pdbx_seq_one_letter_code
_entity_poly.pdbx_strand_id
1 'polypeptide(L)'
;MECLHGKAASNSTTDKGSFWFCGQKPSCGFLCTEEDGYLFQTALTAWRVTGLTQPICESHRKPAKFRVVKDMLKMSYGRPYFTCASREKPCSLWMWADEKEIEKPNCYHNEPCAVKRVKKQGPNTGKKFFCCCNENRCDYFEWVPEELPKQSDTMAPFVPLFYSRYYPDAQQN
;
A
#
# COMPACT_ATOMS: atom_id res chain seq x y z
N MET A 1 1.17 2.13 -20.84
CA MET A 1 1.31 1.59 -19.47
C MET A 1 2.79 1.50 -19.12
N GLU A 2 3.16 1.76 -17.87
CA GLU A 2 4.55 1.68 -17.42
C GLU A 2 4.76 0.62 -16.35
N CYS A 3 5.94 -0.01 -16.36
CA CYS A 3 6.35 -0.90 -15.29
C CYS A 3 6.95 -0.13 -14.09
N LEU A 4 7.33 -0.85 -13.04
CA LEU A 4 7.91 -0.25 -11.83
C LEU A 4 9.23 0.47 -12.09
N HIS A 5 9.97 0.11 -13.15
CA HIS A 5 11.20 0.81 -13.56
C HIS A 5 10.98 2.19 -14.19
N GLY A 6 9.72 2.61 -14.42
CA GLY A 6 9.46 3.82 -15.21
C GLY A 6 9.70 3.63 -16.71
N LYS A 7 9.68 2.39 -17.19
CA LYS A 7 9.83 2.04 -18.61
C LYS A 7 8.51 1.52 -19.18
N ALA A 8 8.32 1.70 -20.49
CA ALA A 8 7.18 1.18 -21.21
C ALA A 8 7.05 -0.33 -20.99
N ALA A 9 5.83 -0.77 -20.66
CA ALA A 9 5.51 -2.17 -20.54
C ALA A 9 5.26 -2.82 -21.92
N SER A 10 5.57 -4.11 -22.03
CA SER A 10 5.20 -4.92 -23.19
C SER A 10 3.77 -5.42 -23.03
N ASN A 11 3.02 -5.53 -24.11
CA ASN A 11 1.67 -6.11 -24.14
C ASN A 11 1.72 -7.52 -24.75
N SER A 12 0.87 -8.41 -24.25
CA SER A 12 0.57 -9.71 -24.87
C SER A 12 -0.93 -9.95 -24.80
N THR A 13 -1.48 -10.57 -25.84
CA THR A 13 -2.90 -10.91 -25.94
C THR A 13 -3.07 -12.42 -26.03
N THR A 14 -4.02 -12.97 -25.25
CA THR A 14 -4.43 -14.37 -25.34
C THR A 14 -5.95 -14.46 -25.53
N ASP A 15 -6.45 -15.68 -25.66
CA ASP A 15 -7.88 -16.02 -25.63
C ASP A 15 -8.66 -15.44 -24.42
N LYS A 16 -7.97 -15.26 -23.29
CA LYS A 16 -8.50 -14.71 -22.03
C LYS A 16 -8.35 -13.19 -21.91
N GLY A 17 -7.85 -12.51 -22.94
CA GLY A 17 -7.68 -11.06 -22.99
C GLY A 17 -6.21 -10.60 -23.01
N SER A 18 -6.03 -9.28 -22.94
CA SER A 18 -4.72 -8.63 -23.02
C SER A 18 -4.14 -8.31 -21.64
N PHE A 19 -2.83 -8.41 -21.53
CA PHE A 19 -2.10 -8.03 -20.33
C PHE A 19 -0.76 -7.37 -20.66
N TRP A 20 -0.34 -6.50 -19.75
CA TRP A 20 0.91 -5.78 -19.77
C TRP A 20 1.90 -6.40 -18.79
N PHE A 21 3.17 -6.46 -19.17
CA PHE A 21 4.24 -7.02 -18.34
C PHE A 21 5.57 -6.29 -18.54
N CYS A 22 6.49 -6.45 -17.59
CA CYS A 22 7.82 -5.85 -17.67
C CYS A 22 8.75 -6.71 -18.51
N GLY A 23 9.20 -6.16 -19.65
CA GLY A 23 10.23 -6.77 -20.50
C GLY A 23 11.68 -6.52 -20.07
N GLN A 24 11.91 -5.71 -19.02
CA GLN A 24 13.26 -5.38 -18.55
C GLN A 24 13.94 -6.56 -17.82
N LYS A 25 15.27 -6.61 -17.88
CA LYS A 25 16.11 -7.57 -17.15
C LYS A 25 17.09 -6.80 -16.22
N PRO A 26 17.11 -7.08 -14.90
CA PRO A 26 16.20 -7.98 -14.18
C PRO A 26 14.76 -7.47 -14.20
N SER A 27 13.79 -8.39 -14.15
CA SER A 27 12.37 -8.01 -14.18
C SER A 27 11.91 -7.48 -12.82
N CYS A 28 11.14 -6.39 -12.82
CA CYS A 28 10.48 -5.88 -11.61
C CYS A 28 9.20 -6.67 -11.27
N GLY A 29 8.87 -7.73 -12.01
CA GLY A 29 7.67 -8.54 -11.78
C GLY A 29 6.34 -7.84 -12.07
N PHE A 30 6.37 -6.68 -12.75
CA PHE A 30 5.16 -5.97 -13.19
C PHE A 30 4.33 -6.86 -14.13
N LEU A 31 3.05 -6.98 -13.81
CA LEU A 31 2.04 -7.70 -14.57
C LEU A 31 0.67 -7.11 -14.23
N CYS A 32 -0.06 -6.62 -15.23
CA CYS A 32 -1.38 -5.99 -15.09
C CYS A 32 -2.25 -6.35 -16.31
N THR A 33 -3.50 -6.75 -16.09
CA THR A 33 -4.45 -6.98 -17.19
C THR A 33 -4.89 -5.63 -17.78
N GLU A 34 -5.41 -5.64 -19.01
CA GLU A 34 -5.94 -4.43 -19.65
C GLU A 34 -7.01 -3.75 -18.79
N GLU A 35 -7.96 -4.54 -18.26
CA GLU A 35 -9.08 -4.07 -17.43
C GLU A 35 -8.64 -3.36 -16.15
N ASP A 36 -7.55 -3.81 -15.53
CA ASP A 36 -7.02 -3.24 -14.30
C ASP A 36 -6.07 -2.06 -14.54
N GLY A 37 -5.84 -1.68 -15.79
CA GLY A 37 -4.79 -0.75 -16.18
C GLY A 37 -4.89 0.63 -15.52
N TYR A 38 -6.09 1.19 -15.47
CA TYR A 38 -6.34 2.49 -14.83
C TYR A 38 -6.07 2.45 -13.33
N LEU A 39 -6.60 1.43 -12.65
CA LEU A 39 -6.43 1.22 -11.21
C LEU A 39 -4.95 1.05 -10.85
N PHE A 40 -4.24 0.23 -11.64
CA PHE A 40 -2.81 0.00 -11.45
C PHE A 40 -1.98 1.25 -11.68
N GLN A 41 -2.19 1.98 -12.79
CA GLN A 41 -1.38 3.14 -13.14
C GLN A 41 -1.58 4.29 -12.14
N THR A 42 -2.80 4.44 -11.61
CA THR A 42 -3.10 5.39 -10.53
C THR A 42 -2.30 5.04 -9.28
N ALA A 43 -2.39 3.79 -8.83
CA ALA A 43 -1.69 3.33 -7.62
C ALA A 43 -0.17 3.37 -7.78
N LEU A 44 0.35 3.06 -8.97
CA LEU A 44 1.78 3.14 -9.28
C LEU A 44 2.29 4.59 -9.23
N THR A 45 1.52 5.53 -9.78
CA THR A 45 1.85 6.96 -9.73
C THR A 45 1.90 7.45 -8.28
N ALA A 46 0.89 7.11 -7.48
CA ALA A 46 0.85 7.45 -6.06
C ALA A 46 2.04 6.85 -5.30
N TRP A 47 2.35 5.57 -5.52
CA TRP A 47 3.49 4.90 -4.90
C TRP A 47 4.82 5.58 -5.23
N ARG A 48 5.05 5.99 -6.49
CA ARG A 48 6.29 6.69 -6.87
C ARG A 48 6.48 8.01 -6.11
N VAL A 49 5.39 8.72 -5.79
CA VAL A 49 5.44 9.96 -5.00
C VAL A 49 5.89 9.70 -3.55
N THR A 50 5.64 8.49 -3.01
CA THR A 50 6.10 8.13 -1.66
C THR A 50 7.63 8.03 -1.54
N GLY A 51 8.34 7.84 -2.66
CA GLY A 51 9.78 7.58 -2.66
C GLY A 51 10.18 6.21 -2.08
N LEU A 52 9.21 5.36 -1.72
CA LEU A 52 9.47 4.01 -1.23
C LEU A 52 10.01 3.11 -2.35
N THR A 53 10.90 2.20 -1.98
CA THR A 53 11.55 1.27 -2.92
C THR A 53 10.80 -0.05 -3.00
N GLN A 54 10.97 -0.75 -4.12
CA GLN A 54 10.39 -2.09 -4.29
C GLN A 54 11.12 -3.07 -3.36
N PRO A 55 10.43 -3.75 -2.43
CA PRO A 55 11.08 -4.67 -1.51
C PRO A 55 11.56 -5.93 -2.24
N ILE A 56 12.66 -6.49 -1.76
CA ILE A 56 13.14 -7.81 -2.18
C ILE A 56 12.63 -8.83 -1.17
N CYS A 57 12.02 -9.91 -1.65
CA CYS A 57 11.61 -11.00 -0.77
C CYS A 57 12.84 -11.62 -0.10
N GLU A 58 12.88 -11.67 1.22
CA GLU A 58 14.01 -12.24 1.97
C GLU A 58 14.18 -13.74 1.71
N SER A 59 13.08 -14.51 1.71
CA SER A 59 13.12 -15.96 1.51
C SER A 59 13.55 -16.37 0.09
N HIS A 60 13.27 -15.55 -0.91
CA HIS A 60 13.42 -15.93 -2.33
C HIS A 60 14.36 -15.02 -3.13
N ARG A 61 14.84 -13.93 -2.54
CA ARG A 61 15.77 -12.95 -3.13
C ARG A 61 15.32 -12.42 -4.50
N LYS A 62 14.00 -12.26 -4.68
CA LYS A 62 13.34 -11.76 -5.90
C LYS A 62 12.57 -10.47 -5.59
N PRO A 63 12.52 -9.49 -6.51
CA PRO A 63 11.68 -8.30 -6.34
C PRO A 63 10.21 -8.67 -6.12
N ALA A 64 9.56 -8.03 -5.15
CA ALA A 64 8.17 -8.30 -4.81
C ALA A 64 7.20 -7.81 -5.89
N LYS A 65 6.11 -8.53 -6.12
CA LYS A 65 5.06 -8.12 -7.07
C LYS A 65 4.24 -6.98 -6.49
N PHE A 66 4.17 -5.86 -7.21
CA PHE A 66 3.20 -4.81 -6.94
C PHE A 66 1.80 -5.25 -7.36
N ARG A 67 0.84 -5.04 -6.48
CA ARG A 67 -0.57 -5.44 -6.61
C ARG A 67 -1.45 -4.31 -6.11
N VAL A 68 -2.71 -4.35 -6.53
CA VAL A 68 -3.73 -3.40 -6.10
C VAL A 68 -4.97 -4.17 -5.68
N VAL A 69 -5.63 -3.75 -4.60
CA VAL A 69 -6.89 -4.36 -4.16
C VAL A 69 -7.98 -4.03 -5.18
N LYS A 70 -8.53 -5.07 -5.82
CA LYS A 70 -9.52 -4.94 -6.90
C LYS A 70 -10.97 -5.09 -6.43
N ASP A 71 -11.15 -5.56 -5.20
CA ASP A 71 -12.47 -5.76 -4.62
C ASP A 71 -13.06 -4.41 -4.21
N MET A 72 -14.01 -3.93 -5.01
CA MET A 72 -14.67 -2.63 -4.84
C MET A 72 -15.50 -2.54 -3.56
N LEU A 73 -15.83 -3.67 -2.92
CA LEU A 73 -16.59 -3.68 -1.66
C LEU A 73 -15.70 -3.42 -0.45
N LYS A 74 -14.37 -3.48 -0.61
CA LYS A 74 -13.42 -3.24 0.49
C LYS A 74 -13.10 -1.76 0.59
N MET A 75 -13.05 -1.26 1.83
CA MET A 75 -12.50 0.07 2.15
C MET A 75 -11.06 0.27 1.63
N SER A 76 -10.34 -0.83 1.39
CA SER A 76 -8.99 -0.82 0.82
C SER A 76 -8.95 -0.91 -0.71
N TYR A 77 -10.09 -0.84 -1.41
CA TYR A 77 -10.12 -0.84 -2.88
C TYR A 77 -9.17 0.22 -3.46
N GLY A 78 -8.40 -0.16 -4.48
CA GLY A 78 -7.40 0.72 -5.10
C GLY A 78 -6.10 0.88 -4.32
N ARG A 79 -6.00 0.33 -3.10
CA ARG A 79 -4.79 0.43 -2.29
C ARG A 79 -3.69 -0.52 -2.78
N PRO A 80 -2.44 -0.04 -2.97
CA PRO A 80 -1.36 -0.88 -3.47
C PRO A 80 -0.67 -1.68 -2.36
N TYR A 81 -0.27 -2.91 -2.67
CA TYR A 81 0.46 -3.80 -1.77
C TYR A 81 1.49 -4.65 -2.51
N PHE A 82 2.49 -5.15 -1.79
CA PHE A 82 3.51 -6.05 -2.28
C PHE A 82 3.26 -7.49 -1.83
N THR A 83 3.54 -8.45 -2.72
CA THR A 83 3.58 -9.88 -2.39
C THR A 83 4.81 -10.56 -2.98
N CYS A 84 5.16 -11.73 -2.46
CA CYS A 84 6.25 -12.50 -3.05
C CYS A 84 6.02 -12.81 -4.54
N ALA A 85 7.07 -12.67 -5.35
CA ALA A 85 7.02 -13.07 -6.76
C ALA A 85 7.11 -14.59 -6.97
N SER A 86 7.71 -15.31 -6.02
CA SER A 86 7.95 -16.74 -6.08
C SER A 86 6.64 -17.53 -6.13
N ARG A 87 6.62 -18.59 -6.95
CA ARG A 87 5.60 -19.65 -6.93
C ARG A 87 6.11 -20.95 -6.30
N GLU A 88 7.31 -20.89 -5.69
CA GLU A 88 7.94 -22.02 -5.00
C GLU A 88 7.30 -22.21 -3.61
N LYS A 89 8.06 -22.69 -2.62
CA LYS A 89 7.58 -22.86 -1.24
C LYS A 89 6.88 -21.58 -0.73
N PRO A 90 5.79 -21.72 0.05
CA PRO A 90 5.06 -20.56 0.55
C PRO A 90 5.96 -19.70 1.43
N CYS A 91 5.85 -18.38 1.28
CA CYS A 91 6.41 -17.41 2.23
C CYS A 91 5.38 -16.31 2.51
N SER A 92 5.56 -15.62 3.62
CA SER A 92 4.57 -14.69 4.16
C SER A 92 4.80 -13.23 3.77
N LEU A 93 5.56 -12.96 2.70
CA LEU A 93 5.77 -11.58 2.26
C LEU A 93 4.44 -10.96 1.81
N TRP A 94 3.92 -10.07 2.63
CA TRP A 94 2.81 -9.18 2.34
C TRP A 94 3.01 -7.87 3.09
N MET A 95 2.95 -6.74 2.38
CA MET A 95 3.01 -5.42 3.00
C MET A 95 2.31 -4.38 2.13
N TRP A 96 1.74 -3.35 2.74
CA TRP A 96 1.23 -2.20 2.00
C TRP A 96 2.38 -1.49 1.29
N ALA A 97 2.17 -1.09 0.04
CA ALA A 97 3.18 -0.39 -0.74
C ALA A 97 3.23 1.11 -0.40
N ASP A 98 2.17 1.63 0.21
CA ASP A 98 2.00 3.04 0.61
C ASP A 98 2.30 3.29 2.10
N GLU A 99 2.71 2.26 2.86
CA GLU A 99 3.14 2.41 4.25
C GLU A 99 4.65 2.34 4.33
N LYS A 100 5.27 3.46 4.70
CA LYS A 100 6.67 3.47 5.13
C LYS A 100 6.78 2.67 6.44
N GLU A 101 7.79 1.80 6.52
CA GLU A 101 8.19 1.24 7.80
C GLU A 101 8.62 2.39 8.71
N ILE A 102 7.87 2.60 9.78
CA ILE A 102 8.18 3.63 10.76
C ILE A 102 9.29 3.06 11.64
N GLU A 103 10.50 3.62 11.54
CA GLU A 103 11.58 3.35 12.49
C GLU A 103 11.11 3.67 13.90
N LYS A 104 11.18 2.67 14.79
CA LYS A 104 10.63 2.78 16.13
C LYS A 104 11.78 3.12 17.08
N PRO A 105 11.72 4.27 17.80
CA PRO A 105 12.69 4.56 18.83
C PRO A 105 12.57 3.55 19.97
N ASN A 106 13.64 3.42 20.74
CA ASN A 106 13.63 2.62 21.96
C ASN A 106 13.00 3.43 23.10
N CYS A 107 12.20 2.76 23.95
CA CYS A 107 11.71 3.35 25.19
C CYS A 107 12.82 3.41 26.26
N TYR A 108 12.50 3.87 27.47
CA TYR A 108 13.46 3.94 28.59
C TYR A 108 14.00 2.58 29.07
N HIS A 109 13.40 1.47 28.65
CA HIS A 109 13.93 0.11 28.87
C HIS A 109 14.92 -0.34 27.78
N ASN A 110 15.20 0.54 26.80
CA ASN A 110 16.00 0.24 25.62
C ASN A 110 15.38 -0.82 24.69
N GLU A 111 14.05 -0.94 24.68
CA GLU A 111 13.28 -1.84 23.82
C GLU A 111 12.48 -1.06 22.76
N PRO A 112 12.32 -1.58 21.52
CA PRO A 112 11.58 -0.90 20.46
C PRO A 112 10.14 -0.60 20.85
N CYS A 113 9.71 0.64 20.67
CA CYS A 113 8.36 1.08 21.00
C CYS A 113 7.29 0.41 20.13
N ALA A 114 6.04 0.39 20.62
CA ALA A 114 4.86 0.13 19.82
C ALA A 114 4.37 1.42 19.14
N VAL A 115 3.84 1.29 17.91
CA VAL A 115 3.15 2.40 17.22
C VAL A 115 1.66 2.27 17.48
N LYS A 116 1.04 3.30 18.07
CA LYS A 116 -0.40 3.38 18.32
C LYS A 116 -1.01 4.58 17.62
N ARG A 117 -2.34 4.56 17.46
CA ARG A 117 -3.12 5.65 16.84
C ARG A 117 -4.11 6.21 17.85
N VAL A 118 -4.24 7.53 17.90
CA VAL A 118 -5.26 8.20 18.70
C VAL A 118 -6.64 7.91 18.10
N LYS A 119 -7.45 7.12 18.83
CA LYS A 119 -8.85 6.82 18.46
C LYS A 119 -9.86 7.81 19.04
N LYS A 120 -9.46 8.55 20.08
CA LYS A 120 -10.32 9.56 20.72
C LYS A 120 -10.58 10.70 19.74
N GLN A 121 -11.83 11.15 19.64
CA GLN A 121 -12.20 12.32 18.84
C GLN A 121 -11.57 13.60 19.41
N GLY A 122 -11.04 14.45 18.52
CA GLY A 122 -10.39 15.72 18.86
C GLY A 122 -9.31 16.12 17.84
N PRO A 123 -8.53 17.20 18.11
CA PRO A 123 -7.54 17.74 17.17
C PRO A 123 -6.42 16.75 16.77
N ASN A 124 -6.20 15.71 17.57
CA ASN A 124 -5.16 14.70 17.35
C ASN A 124 -5.72 13.35 16.85
N THR A 125 -7.02 13.26 16.53
CA THR A 125 -7.60 12.01 16.02
C THR A 125 -6.84 11.52 14.79
N GLY A 126 -6.54 10.23 14.78
CA GLY A 126 -5.81 9.61 13.69
C GLY A 126 -4.29 9.80 13.73
N LYS A 127 -3.73 10.68 14.58
CA LYS A 127 -2.26 10.80 14.71
C LYS A 127 -1.66 9.53 15.33
N LYS A 128 -0.47 9.14 14.86
CA LYS A 128 0.28 8.00 15.37
C LYS A 128 1.31 8.45 16.41
N PHE A 129 1.54 7.66 17.45
CA PHE A 129 2.55 7.91 18.48
C PHE A 129 3.29 6.62 18.86
N PHE A 130 4.51 6.77 19.33
CA PHE A 130 5.33 5.73 19.94
C PHE A 130 5.03 5.65 21.44
N CYS A 131 4.90 4.42 21.96
CA CYS A 131 4.81 4.19 23.39
C CYS A 131 5.47 2.86 23.78
N CYS A 132 5.84 2.73 25.06
CA CYS A 132 6.39 1.49 25.62
C CYS A 132 5.45 0.29 25.38
N CYS A 133 6.03 -0.84 24.96
CA CYS A 133 5.34 -2.10 24.69
C CYS A 133 5.44 -3.11 25.84
N ASN A 134 6.31 -2.87 26.82
CA ASN A 134 6.54 -3.73 27.98
C ASN A 134 5.32 -3.76 28.93
N GLU A 135 5.18 -4.82 29.72
CA GLU A 135 4.14 -4.95 30.75
C GLU A 135 4.34 -3.93 31.87
N ASN A 136 5.59 -3.72 32.30
CA ASN A 136 5.99 -2.65 33.21
C ASN A 136 6.15 -1.33 32.44
N ARG A 137 5.05 -0.82 31.86
CA ARG A 137 5.07 0.34 30.97
C ARG A 137 5.75 1.56 31.63
N CYS A 138 6.86 2.01 31.06
CA CYS A 138 7.38 3.36 31.35
C CYS A 138 6.53 4.42 30.63
N ASP A 139 6.74 5.68 30.98
CA ASP A 139 6.01 6.86 30.49
C ASP A 139 6.56 7.44 29.18
N TYR A 140 7.51 6.75 28.52
CA TYR A 140 8.00 7.15 27.20
C TYR A 140 6.86 7.34 26.19
N PHE A 141 6.83 8.52 25.57
CA PHE A 141 5.85 8.96 24.60
C PHE A 141 6.50 9.89 23.58
N GLU A 142 6.27 9.62 22.30
CA GLU A 142 6.74 10.50 21.22
C GLU A 142 5.76 10.45 20.04
N TRP A 143 5.51 11.58 19.38
CA TRP A 143 4.70 11.59 18.17
C TRP A 143 5.48 11.02 17.00
N VAL A 144 4.83 10.20 16.16
CA VAL A 144 5.43 9.80 14.88
C VAL A 144 5.53 11.06 14.01
N PRO A 145 6.70 11.37 13.41
CA PRO A 145 6.85 12.48 12.49
C PRO A 145 5.78 12.45 11.40
N GLU A 146 5.14 13.60 11.15
CA GLU A 146 4.12 13.72 10.12
C GLU A 146 4.81 13.85 8.76
N GLU A 147 5.14 12.72 8.12
CA GLU A 147 5.52 12.71 6.71
C GLU A 147 4.22 12.84 5.87
N LEU A 148 4.05 14.02 5.23
CA LEU A 148 3.19 14.43 4.09
C LEU A 148 1.92 13.60 3.73
N PRO A 149 0.89 14.29 3.21
CA PRO A 149 -0.44 14.40 3.80
C PRO A 149 -1.19 13.08 3.95
N LYS A 150 -2.02 13.03 5.01
CA LYS A 150 -3.03 12.00 5.29
C LYS A 150 -3.89 11.73 4.05
N GLN A 151 -3.64 10.63 3.36
CA GLN A 151 -4.59 10.08 2.37
C GLN A 151 -5.82 9.43 3.03
N SER A 152 -6.09 9.71 4.32
CA SER A 152 -7.27 9.17 5.01
C SER A 152 -8.51 10.06 4.93
N ASP A 153 -8.42 11.32 4.50
CA ASP A 153 -9.58 12.22 4.57
C ASP A 153 -9.83 13.09 3.31
N THR A 154 -9.11 12.89 2.19
CA THR A 154 -9.37 13.70 0.96
C THR A 154 -9.05 13.02 -0.37
N MET A 155 -9.28 11.71 -0.51
CA MET A 155 -9.40 11.09 -1.84
C MET A 155 -10.69 10.28 -2.01
N ALA A 156 -11.84 10.92 -1.79
CA ALA A 156 -12.95 10.69 -2.70
C ALA A 156 -12.72 11.54 -3.96
N PRO A 157 -12.02 10.99 -4.98
CA PRO A 157 -12.61 11.07 -6.31
C PRO A 157 -12.61 9.74 -7.07
N PHE A 158 -12.24 8.62 -6.45
CA PHE A 158 -12.15 7.30 -7.13
C PHE A 158 -13.37 6.41 -6.92
N VAL A 159 -14.52 7.02 -6.72
CA VAL A 159 -15.78 6.33 -6.95
C VAL A 159 -16.19 6.70 -8.38
N PRO A 160 -16.10 5.79 -9.37
CA PRO A 160 -16.65 6.06 -10.69
C PRO A 160 -18.11 6.52 -10.52
N LEU A 161 -18.57 7.46 -11.35
CA LEU A 161 -19.96 7.94 -11.38
C LEU A 161 -21.02 6.80 -11.41
N PHE A 162 -20.60 5.56 -11.69
CA PHE A 162 -21.40 4.35 -11.57
C PHE A 162 -21.88 4.00 -10.15
N TYR A 163 -21.18 4.39 -9.09
CA TYR A 163 -21.58 4.05 -7.71
C TYR A 163 -22.83 4.83 -7.25
N SER A 164 -22.98 6.08 -7.71
CA SER A 164 -24.20 6.88 -7.45
C SER A 164 -25.44 6.26 -8.09
N ARG A 165 -25.27 5.48 -9.16
CA ARG A 165 -26.37 4.79 -9.85
C ARG A 165 -26.86 3.53 -9.12
N TYR A 166 -26.04 2.96 -8.24
CA TYR A 166 -26.34 1.71 -7.52
C TYR A 166 -26.62 1.89 -6.02
N TYR A 167 -26.31 3.06 -5.43
CA TYR A 167 -26.64 3.38 -4.04
C TYR A 167 -27.17 4.82 -3.89
N PRO A 168 -28.46 5.07 -4.17
CA PRO A 168 -29.06 6.39 -3.98
C PRO A 168 -29.23 6.77 -2.48
N ASP A 169 -29.22 5.80 -1.56
CA ASP A 169 -29.57 6.02 -0.15
C ASP A 169 -28.35 6.28 0.77
N ALA A 170 -27.14 6.35 0.23
CA ALA A 170 -25.93 6.59 1.03
C ALA A 170 -25.77 8.06 1.49
N GLN A 171 -26.74 8.94 1.21
CA GLN A 171 -26.73 10.36 1.60
C GLN A 171 -27.69 10.74 2.74
N GLN A 172 -28.34 9.79 3.41
CA GLN A 172 -29.20 10.12 4.55
C GLN A 172 -28.54 9.75 5.88
N ASN A 173 -27.80 10.73 6.41
CA ASN A 173 -27.75 11.02 7.84
C ASN A 173 -28.01 12.52 8.01
#